data_AF-A0A2D8QEY3-F1
#
_entry.id   AF-A0A2D8QEY3-F1
#
_cell.length_a   1.000
_cell.length_b   1.000
_cell.length_c   1.000
_cell.angle_alpha   90.00
_cell.angle_beta   90.00
_cell.angle_gamma   90.00
#
_symmetry.space_group_name_H-M   'P 1'
#
loop_
_entity.id
_entity.type
_entity.pdbx_description
1 polymer ?
#
loop_
_entity_poly.entity_id
_entity_poly.type
_entity_poly.pdbx_seq_one_letter_code
_entity_poly.pdbx_strand_id
1 'polypeptide(L)'
;MLASDWVLLSGKAMSSGTDTDPEDTLIVAIEVLDAAVRRRALQLTPRSAEGAALQAELIGRCIRAAADPEATAEDRRRALALAATGLRHLTDYLTSR
;
A
#
# COMPACT_ATOMS: atom_id res chain seq x y z
N MET A 1 10.30 -15.78 2.59
CA MET A 1 9.10 -16.05 1.76
C MET A 1 8.66 -14.87 0.90
N LEU A 2 8.86 -13.61 1.32
CA LEU A 2 8.49 -12.42 0.53
C LEU A 2 9.22 -12.24 -0.82
N ALA A 3 10.47 -12.70 -0.93
CA ALA A 3 11.24 -12.58 -2.18
C ALA A 3 10.65 -13.41 -3.32
N SER A 4 10.07 -14.57 -3.00
CA SER A 4 9.49 -15.49 -4.00
C SER A 4 8.19 -14.95 -4.58
N ASP A 5 7.37 -14.30 -3.76
CA ASP A 5 6.12 -13.66 -4.21
C ASP A 5 6.39 -12.44 -5.09
N TRP A 6 7.49 -11.72 -4.83
CA TRP A 6 7.91 -10.58 -5.64
C TRP A 6 8.41 -10.98 -7.03
N VAL A 7 9.12 -12.11 -7.13
CA VAL A 7 9.58 -12.67 -8.41
C VAL A 7 8.41 -13.17 -9.28
N LEU A 8 7.37 -13.74 -8.67
CA LEU A 8 6.16 -14.18 -9.35
C LEU A 8 5.34 -13.02 -9.91
N LEU A 9 5.26 -11.91 -9.17
CA LEU A 9 4.61 -10.67 -9.62
C LEU A 9 5.41 -10.00 -10.76
N SER A 10 6.74 -10.00 -10.66
CA SER A 10 7.64 -9.47 -11.69
C SER A 10 7.57 -10.30 -12.99
N GLY A 11 7.46 -11.62 -12.89
CA GLY A 11 7.33 -12.52 -14.04
C GLY A 11 5.98 -12.39 -14.76
N LYS A 12 4.89 -12.12 -14.02
CA LYS A 12 3.57 -11.86 -14.62
C LYS A 12 3.51 -10.53 -15.35
N ALA A 13 4.19 -9.49 -14.84
CA ALA A 13 4.29 -8.20 -15.50
C ALA A 13 5.11 -8.25 -16.81
N MET A 14 6.01 -9.21 -16.96
CA MET A 14 6.86 -9.36 -18.16
C MET A 14 6.33 -10.34 -19.21
N SER A 15 5.24 -11.08 -18.94
CA SER A 15 4.60 -11.93 -19.95
C SER A 15 3.74 -11.06 -20.88
N SER A 16 4.41 -10.24 -21.69
CA SER A 16 3.85 -9.43 -22.76
C SER A 16 3.29 -10.34 -23.85
N GLY A 17 1.96 -10.33 -23.96
CA GLY A 17 1.25 -11.07 -24.98
C GLY A 17 -0.22 -10.70 -25.10
N THR A 18 -0.61 -9.45 -24.80
CA THR A 18 -1.91 -8.90 -25.21
C THR A 18 -1.84 -7.38 -25.24
N ASP A 19 -2.31 -6.85 -26.36
CA ASP A 19 -2.60 -5.46 -26.72
C ASP A 19 -3.51 -4.80 -25.68
N THR A 20 -2.93 -4.41 -24.54
CA THR A 20 -3.63 -3.78 -23.42
C THR A 20 -2.95 -2.43 -23.20
N ASP A 21 -3.74 -1.36 -23.11
CA ASP A 21 -3.21 -0.01 -22.90
C ASP A 21 -2.25 -0.05 -21.69
N PRO A 22 -1.05 0.57 -21.77
CA PRO A 22 -0.14 0.66 -20.62
C PRO A 22 -0.83 1.19 -19.36
N GLU A 23 -1.86 2.02 -19.50
CA GLU A 23 -2.67 2.51 -18.38
C GLU A 23 -3.53 1.40 -17.73
N ASP A 24 -4.20 0.56 -18.53
CA ASP A 24 -4.96 -0.61 -18.05
C ASP A 24 -4.06 -1.64 -17.37
N THR A 25 -2.85 -1.84 -17.89
CA THR A 25 -1.87 -2.75 -17.29
C THR A 25 -1.41 -2.25 -15.92
N LEU A 26 -1.24 -0.93 -15.77
CA LEU A 26 -0.87 -0.30 -14.51
C LEU A 26 -2.00 -0.41 -13.47
N ILE A 27 -3.26 -0.20 -13.89
CA ILE A 27 -4.44 -0.35 -13.02
C ILE A 27 -4.52 -1.77 -12.47
N VAL A 28 -4.41 -2.79 -13.33
CA VAL A 28 -4.43 -4.21 -12.90
C VAL A 28 -3.28 -4.52 -11.94
N ALA A 29 -2.08 -3.99 -12.18
CA ALA A 29 -0.94 -4.18 -11.28
C ALA A 29 -1.18 -3.57 -9.89
N ILE A 30 -1.81 -2.38 -9.84
CA ILE A 30 -2.19 -1.71 -8.60
C ILE A 30 -3.25 -2.52 -7.84
N GLU A 31 -4.27 -3.03 -8.52
CA GLU A 31 -5.32 -3.86 -7.91
C GLU A 31 -4.77 -5.16 -7.31
N VAL A 32 -3.86 -5.83 -8.02
CA VAL A 32 -3.18 -7.04 -7.55
C VAL A 32 -2.35 -6.73 -6.30
N LEU A 33 -1.65 -5.59 -6.28
CA LEU A 33 -0.86 -5.17 -5.13
C LEU A 33 -1.75 -4.82 -3.92
N ASP A 34 -2.87 -4.14 -4.12
CA ASP A 34 -3.84 -3.84 -3.05
C ASP A 34 -4.41 -5.13 -2.45
N ALA A 35 -4.83 -6.08 -3.29
CA ALA A 35 -5.33 -7.37 -2.84
C ALA A 35 -4.28 -8.16 -2.05
N ALA A 36 -3.02 -8.13 -2.47
CA ALA A 36 -1.91 -8.77 -1.75
C ALA A 36 -1.65 -8.11 -0.39
N VAL A 37 -1.64 -6.77 -0.34
CA VAL A 37 -1.48 -6.01 0.91
C VAL A 37 -2.62 -6.31 1.89
N ARG A 38 -3.88 -6.32 1.42
CA ARG A 38 -5.04 -6.69 2.24
C ARG A 38 -4.94 -8.10 2.78
N ARG A 39 -4.59 -9.07 1.91
CA ARG A 39 -4.44 -10.47 2.32
C ARG A 39 -3.32 -10.64 3.34
N ARG A 40 -2.20 -9.93 3.19
CA ARG A 40 -1.12 -9.93 4.18
C ARG A 40 -1.59 -9.29 5.48
N ALA A 41 -2.30 -8.17 5.43
CA ALA A 41 -2.84 -7.52 6.62
C ALA A 41 -3.77 -8.45 7.44
N LEU A 42 -4.58 -9.27 6.76
CA LEU A 42 -5.46 -10.27 7.41
C LEU A 42 -4.70 -11.41 8.10
N GLN A 43 -3.45 -11.68 7.69
CA GLN A 43 -2.60 -12.71 8.28
C GLN A 43 -1.73 -12.18 9.43
N LEU A 44 -1.61 -10.86 9.57
CA LEU A 44 -0.82 -10.26 10.63
C LEU A 44 -1.60 -10.32 11.94
N THR A 45 -0.98 -10.87 12.97
CA THR A 45 -1.57 -10.89 14.29
C THR A 45 -1.70 -9.46 14.83
N PRO A 46 -2.82 -9.15 15.51
CA PRO A 46 -2.94 -7.91 16.26
C PRO A 46 -1.78 -7.76 17.25
N ARG A 47 -1.18 -6.57 17.30
CA ARG A 47 0.01 -6.19 18.07
C ARG A 47 1.33 -6.87 17.69
N SER A 48 1.46 -7.41 16.48
CA SER A 48 2.75 -7.85 15.94
C SER A 48 3.60 -6.70 15.43
N ALA A 49 4.93 -6.84 15.53
CA ALA A 49 5.87 -5.88 14.93
C ALA A 49 5.70 -5.79 13.41
N GLU A 50 5.36 -6.90 12.75
CA GLU A 50 5.08 -6.95 11.31
C GLU A 50 3.80 -6.19 10.94
N GLY A 51 2.74 -6.29 11.76
CA GLY A 51 1.52 -5.49 11.63
C GLY A 51 1.77 -3.99 11.78
N ALA A 52 2.54 -3.60 12.79
CA ALA A 52 2.94 -2.22 13.01
C ALA A 52 3.79 -1.67 11.84
N ALA A 53 4.72 -2.46 11.34
CA ALA A 53 5.57 -2.08 10.21
C ALA A 53 4.76 -1.88 8.92
N LEU A 54 3.78 -2.76 8.64
CA LEU A 54 2.89 -2.60 7.49
C LEU A 54 2.05 -1.32 7.61
N GLN A 55 1.49 -1.03 8.78
CA GLN A 55 0.72 0.20 9.01
C GLN A 55 1.60 1.45 8.83
N ALA A 56 2.82 1.45 9.37
CA ALA A 56 3.77 2.55 9.20
C ALA A 56 4.12 2.80 7.72
N GLU A 57 4.31 1.74 6.93
CA GLU A 57 4.58 1.86 5.50
C GLU A 57 3.39 2.47 4.73
N LEU A 58 2.16 2.06 5.04
CA LEU A 58 0.96 2.63 4.42
C LEU A 58 0.78 4.12 4.74
N ILE A 59 1.02 4.51 6.00
CA ILE A 59 1.04 5.92 6.42
C ILE A 59 2.11 6.69 5.63
N GLY A 60 3.32 6.14 5.52
CA GLY A 60 4.41 6.73 4.77
C GLY A 60 4.06 6.96 3.29
N ARG A 61 3.32 6.05 2.65
CA ARG A 61 2.82 6.22 1.28
C ARG A 61 1.83 7.38 1.18
N CYS A 62 0.90 7.51 2.13
CA CYS A 62 -0.02 8.66 2.16
C CYS A 62 0.73 9.99 2.33
N ILE A 63 1.75 10.05 3.18
CA ILE A 63 2.58 11.26 3.35
C ILE A 63 3.34 11.58 2.05
N ARG A 64 3.91 10.57 1.38
CA ARG A 64 4.59 10.76 0.09
C ARG A 64 3.63 11.25 -1.01
N ALA A 65 2.42 10.69 -1.08
CA ALA A 65 1.39 11.16 -2.00
C ALA A 65 0.98 12.61 -1.73
N ALA A 66 0.93 13.02 -0.45
CA ALA A 66 0.66 14.41 -0.10
C ALA A 66 1.82 15.37 -0.42
N ALA A 67 3.05 14.85 -0.55
CA ALA A 67 4.24 15.61 -0.88
C ALA A 67 4.49 15.74 -2.39
N ASP A 68 3.67 15.08 -3.22
CA ASP A 68 3.74 15.20 -4.67
C ASP A 68 3.44 16.66 -5.08
N PRO A 69 4.37 17.34 -5.79
CA PRO A 69 4.18 18.71 -6.23
C PRO A 69 3.02 18.87 -7.23
N GLU A 70 2.68 17.80 -7.96
CA GLU A 70 1.60 17.80 -8.95
C GLU A 70 0.23 17.48 -8.34
N ALA A 71 0.17 17.06 -7.08
CA ALA A 71 -1.08 16.71 -6.43
C ALA A 71 -1.96 17.94 -6.17
N THR A 72 -3.26 17.80 -6.45
CA THR A 72 -4.23 18.84 -6.16
C THR A 72 -4.31 19.13 -4.66
N ALA A 73 -4.81 20.31 -4.29
CA ALA A 73 -5.00 20.64 -2.87
C ALA A 73 -5.95 19.65 -2.16
N GLU A 74 -6.94 19.11 -2.88
CA GLU A 74 -7.88 18.14 -2.34
C GLU A 74 -7.24 16.77 -2.15
N ASP A 75 -6.44 16.30 -3.11
CA ASP A 75 -5.72 15.02 -2.98
C ASP A 75 -4.72 15.06 -1.82
N ARG A 76 -4.00 16.19 -1.67
CA ARG A 76 -3.11 16.39 -0.52
C ARG A 76 -3.86 16.36 0.80
N ARG A 77 -5.01 17.03 0.89
CA ARG A 77 -5.85 16.98 2.11
C ARG A 77 -6.33 15.57 2.42
N ARG A 78 -6.83 14.84 1.42
CA ARG A 78 -7.30 13.46 1.57
C ARG A 78 -6.15 12.55 2.03
N ALA A 79 -4.99 12.64 1.40
CA ALA A 79 -3.81 11.85 1.76
C ALA A 79 -3.33 12.15 3.18
N LEU A 80 -3.29 13.42 3.60
CA LEU A 80 -2.93 13.80 4.97
C LEU A 80 -3.98 13.33 5.99
N ALA A 81 -5.26 13.40 5.69
CA ALA A 81 -6.33 12.90 6.57
C ALA A 81 -6.22 11.38 6.79
N LEU A 82 -5.93 10.62 5.72
CA LEU A 82 -5.67 9.19 5.79
C LEU A 82 -4.41 8.88 6.62
N ALA A 83 -3.32 9.62 6.40
CA ALA A 83 -2.09 9.48 7.19
C ALA A 83 -2.33 9.76 8.68
N ALA A 84 -3.05 10.83 9.02
CA ALA A 84 -3.37 11.19 10.40
C ALA A 84 -4.25 10.13 11.08
N THR A 85 -5.22 9.58 10.36
CA THR A 85 -6.07 8.48 10.85
C THR A 85 -5.24 7.22 11.09
N GLY A 86 -4.38 6.86 10.13
CA GLY A 86 -3.48 5.73 10.25
C GLY A 86 -2.51 5.87 11.43
N LEU A 87 -1.93 7.06 11.64
CA LEU A 87 -1.05 7.35 12.78
C LEU A 87 -1.76 7.16 14.12
N ARG A 88 -3.02 7.58 14.22
CA ARG A 88 -3.84 7.35 15.42
C ARG A 88 -4.02 5.86 15.67
N HIS A 89 -4.45 5.10 14.66
CA HIS A 89 -4.63 3.65 14.77
C HIS A 89 -3.34 2.92 15.11
N LEU A 90 -2.21 3.31 14.51
CA LEU A 90 -0.89 2.75 14.83
C LEU A 90 -0.50 3.06 16.28
N THR A 91 -0.79 4.27 16.76
CA THR A 91 -0.55 4.65 18.15
C THR A 91 -1.38 3.80 19.10
N ASP A 92 -2.68 3.62 18.84
CA ASP A 92 -3.56 2.79 19.66
C ASP A 92 -3.12 1.32 19.64
N TYR A 93 -2.74 0.82 18.45
CA TYR A 93 -2.21 -0.53 18.25
C TYR A 93 -0.95 -0.80 19.09
N LEU A 94 0.01 0.14 19.09
CA LEU A 94 1.28 0.02 19.82
C LEU A 94 1.14 0.26 21.32
N THR A 95 0.26 1.18 21.72
CA THR A 95 0.12 1.59 23.13
C THR A 95 -0.94 0.82 23.90
N SER A 96 -1.67 -0.07 23.22
CA SER A 96 -2.77 -0.87 23.76
C SER A 96 -3.93 -0.07 24.36
N ARG A 97 -4.14 1.15 23.88
CA ARG A 97 -5.36 1.93 24.17
C ARG A 97 -6.56 1.45 23.38
#